data_AF-A0A3M2BTY1-F1
#
_entry.id   AF-A0A3M2BTY1-F1
#
_cell.length_a   1.000
_cell.length_b   1.000
_cell.length_c   1.000
_cell.angle_alpha   90.00
_cell.angle_beta   90.00
_cell.angle_gamma   90.00
#
_symmetry.space_group_name_H-M   'P 1'
#
loop_
_entity.id
_entity.type
_entity.pdbx_description
1 polymer ?
#
loop_
_entity_poly.entity_id
_entity_poly.type
_entity_poly.pdbx_seq_one_letter_code
_entity_poly.pdbx_strand_id
1 'polypeptide(L)'
;GRRRALAALLFVVAVTAAGLAALPRAGVVPLAETVALGAARRGWARSLPPGTTVSTVVIDSSLTHSLGLEPGAPLAAVQLLDAERRPLASWRLRLGEHTAEWAVARGDVANRLSYRPPAPWLSTVAPDGSHFARRFRARFDLGSPVAAAWVVVRRPRRLPPATEVVLYRLELRP
;
A
#
# COMPACT_ATOMS: atom_id res chain seq x y z
N GLY A 1 47.87 -23.04 22.98
CA GLY A 1 47.68 -21.76 23.73
C GLY A 1 46.22 -21.36 23.77
N ARG A 2 45.53 -21.61 24.89
CA ARG A 2 44.08 -21.38 25.06
C ARG A 2 43.63 -19.94 24.76
N ARG A 3 44.51 -18.95 24.93
CA ARG A 3 44.25 -17.52 24.63
C ARG A 3 44.10 -17.21 23.13
N ARG A 4 44.76 -17.96 22.23
CA ARG A 4 44.66 -17.74 20.77
C ARG A 4 43.36 -18.31 20.17
N ALA A 5 42.84 -19.40 20.74
CA ALA A 5 41.58 -19.99 20.31
C ALA A 5 40.36 -19.13 20.69
N LEU A 6 40.40 -18.47 21.86
CA LEU A 6 39.35 -17.55 22.32
C LEU A 6 39.27 -16.26 21.47
N ALA A 7 40.42 -15.72 21.05
CA ALA A 7 40.46 -14.52 20.21
C ALA A 7 39.89 -14.77 18.79
N ALA A 8 40.15 -15.94 18.21
CA ALA A 8 39.59 -16.31 16.91
C ALA A 8 38.07 -16.51 16.95
N LEU A 9 37.54 -17.06 18.05
CA LEU A 9 36.09 -17.26 18.21
C LEU A 9 35.32 -15.93 18.34
N LEU A 10 35.90 -14.94 19.04
CA LEU A 10 35.31 -13.62 19.20
C LEU A 10 35.26 -12.82 17.88
N PHE A 11 36.23 -13.02 16.99
CA PHE A 11 36.27 -12.33 15.70
C PHE A 11 35.19 -12.84 14.74
N VAL A 12 34.93 -14.15 14.72
CA VAL A 12 33.89 -14.75 13.86
C VAL A 12 32.48 -14.31 14.30
N VAL A 13 32.23 -14.21 15.61
CA VAL A 13 30.95 -13.72 16.16
C VAL A 13 30.73 -12.23 15.87
N ALA A 14 31.78 -11.41 15.93
CA ALA A 14 31.69 -9.98 15.62
C ALA A 14 31.40 -9.71 14.14
N VAL A 15 32.01 -10.48 13.22
CA VAL A 15 31.77 -10.34 11.77
C VAL A 15 30.37 -10.82 11.37
N THR A 16 29.83 -11.85 12.02
CA THR A 16 28.45 -12.31 11.78
C THR A 16 27.39 -11.34 12.37
N ALA A 17 27.65 -10.73 13.53
CA ALA A 17 26.75 -9.72 14.11
C ALA A 17 26.69 -8.42 13.28
N ALA A 18 27.82 -7.98 12.71
CA ALA A 18 27.86 -6.80 11.84
C ALA A 18 27.10 -7.01 10.51
N GLY A 19 27.14 -8.22 9.95
CA GLY A 19 26.39 -8.55 8.73
C GLY A 19 24.87 -8.53 8.90
N LEU A 20 24.36 -8.96 10.07
CA LEU A 20 22.92 -8.93 10.39
C LEU A 20 22.38 -7.52 10.64
N ALA A 21 23.21 -6.59 11.13
CA ALA A 21 22.82 -5.19 11.33
C ALA A 21 22.74 -4.39 10.02
N ALA A 22 23.40 -4.86 8.95
CA ALA A 22 23.42 -4.24 7.63
C ALA A 22 22.30 -4.74 6.70
N LEU A 23 21.48 -5.70 7.13
CA LEU A 23 20.32 -6.10 6.34
C LEU A 23 19.33 -4.93 6.27
N PRO A 24 18.94 -4.48 5.07
CA PRO A 24 17.91 -3.46 4.94
C PRO A 24 16.66 -4.01 5.61
N ARG A 25 16.28 -3.43 6.75
CA ARG A 25 15.03 -3.80 7.41
C ARG A 25 13.93 -3.52 6.41
N ALA A 26 13.27 -4.59 5.96
CA ALA A 26 12.05 -4.45 5.18
C ALA A 26 11.04 -3.68 6.02
N GLY A 27 10.92 -2.39 5.74
CA GLY A 27 10.11 -1.48 6.52
C GLY A 27 8.65 -1.66 6.15
N VAL A 28 7.98 -2.66 6.71
CA VAL A 28 6.51 -2.64 6.72
C VAL A 28 6.13 -1.37 7.49
N VAL A 29 5.62 -0.37 6.77
CA VAL A 29 5.10 0.87 7.37
C VAL A 29 3.60 0.68 7.58
N PRO A 30 3.13 0.07 8.68
CA PRO A 30 1.71 -0.09 8.90
C PRO A 30 1.06 1.31 8.87
N LEU A 31 -0.02 1.48 8.12
CA LEU A 31 -0.86 2.64 8.31
C LEU A 31 -1.33 2.60 9.76
N ALA A 32 -0.95 3.60 10.55
CA ALA A 32 -1.36 3.68 11.96
C ALA A 32 -2.89 3.86 12.07
N GLU A 33 -3.53 4.32 10.99
CA GLU A 33 -4.96 4.56 10.87
C GLU A 33 -5.48 4.08 9.51
N THR A 34 -6.72 3.59 9.45
CA THR A 34 -7.43 3.43 8.17
C THR A 34 -7.68 4.81 7.59
N VAL A 35 -7.32 5.03 6.32
CA VAL A 35 -7.43 6.33 5.66
C VAL A 35 -8.55 6.29 4.62
N ALA A 36 -9.64 7.01 4.87
CA ALA A 36 -10.66 7.27 3.86
C ALA A 36 -10.28 8.52 3.03
N LEU A 37 -10.13 8.33 1.72
CA LEU A 37 -9.91 9.40 0.75
C LEU A 37 -11.21 9.72 0.03
N GLY A 38 -11.92 10.74 0.53
CA GLY A 38 -13.18 11.24 0.00
C GLY A 38 -13.11 12.71 -0.43
N ALA A 39 -14.26 13.36 -0.60
CA ALA A 39 -14.31 14.78 -0.93
C ALA A 39 -13.71 15.67 0.19
N ALA A 40 -13.91 15.30 1.46
CA ALA A 40 -13.43 16.01 2.63
C ALA A 40 -11.92 15.82 2.89
N ARG A 41 -11.36 14.64 2.58
CA ARG A 41 -9.93 14.33 2.70
C ARG A 41 -9.40 13.82 1.37
N ARG A 42 -8.89 14.72 0.53
CA ARG A 42 -8.41 14.36 -0.82
C ARG A 42 -6.99 13.83 -0.87
N GLY A 43 -6.27 13.85 0.24
CA GLY A 43 -4.88 13.42 0.28
C GLY A 43 -4.46 12.95 1.66
N TRP A 44 -3.46 12.08 1.63
CA TRP A 44 -2.75 11.59 2.79
C TRP A 44 -1.26 11.54 2.45
N ALA A 45 -0.43 11.88 3.41
CA ALA A 45 1.02 11.85 3.26
C ALA A 45 1.65 11.41 4.57
N ARG A 46 2.79 10.73 4.48
CA ARG A 46 3.55 10.29 5.64
C ARG A 46 5.04 10.37 5.35
N SER A 47 5.79 10.90 6.30
CA SER A 47 7.24 10.82 6.31
C SER A 47 7.70 9.41 6.68
N LEU A 48 8.78 8.99 6.05
CA LEU A 48 9.42 7.69 6.26
C LEU A 48 10.69 7.87 7.08
N PRO A 49 11.10 6.87 7.87
CA PRO A 49 12.40 6.89 8.53
C PRO A 49 13.54 7.14 7.51
N PRO A 50 14.59 7.88 7.89
CA PRO A 50 15.75 8.07 7.02
C PRO A 50 16.34 6.75 6.55
N GLY A 51 16.76 6.69 5.28
CA GLY A 51 17.32 5.48 4.66
C GLY A 51 16.31 4.39 4.29
N THR A 52 15.00 4.66 4.38
CA THR A 52 13.96 3.71 3.94
C THR A 52 14.12 3.40 2.46
N THR A 53 14.50 2.16 2.17
CA THR A 53 14.66 1.65 0.81
C THR A 53 13.38 0.92 0.38
N VAL A 54 12.90 1.21 -0.83
CA VAL A 54 11.62 0.70 -1.37
C VAL A 54 11.83 0.18 -2.79
N SER A 55 11.58 -1.10 -3.03
CA SER A 55 11.43 -1.73 -4.35
C SER A 55 9.98 -2.03 -4.72
N THR A 56 9.11 -2.15 -3.71
CA THR A 56 7.70 -2.50 -3.89
C THR A 56 6.80 -1.67 -2.98
N VAL A 57 5.67 -1.21 -3.51
CA VAL A 57 4.55 -0.66 -2.73
C VAL A 57 3.36 -1.62 -2.81
N VAL A 58 2.83 -2.04 -1.67
CA VAL A 58 1.61 -2.87 -1.58
C VAL A 58 0.52 -2.08 -0.87
N ILE A 59 -0.70 -2.09 -1.40
CA ILE A 59 -1.83 -1.33 -0.86
C ILE A 59 -3.05 -2.24 -0.70
N ASP A 60 -3.56 -2.30 0.53
CA ASP A 60 -4.84 -2.91 0.85
C ASP A 60 -5.91 -1.82 0.82
N SER A 61 -6.90 -1.97 -0.04
CA SER A 61 -7.92 -0.96 -0.25
C SER A 61 -9.29 -1.54 -0.53
N SER A 62 -10.30 -0.69 -0.41
CA SER A 62 -11.61 -0.90 -1.01
C SER A 62 -12.13 0.44 -1.53
N LEU A 63 -13.20 0.37 -2.32
CA LEU A 63 -13.90 1.53 -2.85
C LEU A 63 -15.34 1.51 -2.37
N THR A 64 -15.88 2.68 -2.04
CA THR A 64 -17.31 2.89 -1.75
C THR A 64 -17.92 3.79 -2.81
N HIS A 65 -19.14 3.47 -3.26
CA HIS A 65 -19.91 4.28 -4.21
C HIS A 65 -19.21 4.45 -5.57
N SER A 66 -18.87 3.32 -6.19
CA SER A 66 -18.18 3.20 -7.48
C SER A 66 -19.10 2.95 -8.68
N LEU A 67 -20.39 2.74 -8.44
CA LEU A 67 -21.36 2.53 -9.50
C LEU A 67 -21.36 3.74 -10.45
N GLY A 68 -21.30 3.47 -11.76
CA GLY A 68 -21.22 4.50 -12.80
C GLY A 68 -19.79 4.99 -13.10
N LEU A 69 -18.76 4.47 -12.44
CA LEU A 69 -17.38 4.70 -12.85
C LEU A 69 -16.97 3.72 -13.95
N GLU A 70 -16.21 4.23 -14.92
CA GLU A 70 -15.67 3.42 -16.00
C GLU A 70 -14.60 2.42 -15.51
N PRO A 71 -14.53 1.21 -16.12
CA PRO A 71 -13.43 0.28 -15.87
C PRO A 71 -12.06 0.96 -16.07
N GLY A 72 -11.10 0.71 -15.17
CA GLY A 72 -9.78 1.32 -15.23
C GLY A 72 -9.72 2.79 -14.78
N ALA A 73 -10.84 3.38 -14.33
CA ALA A 73 -10.89 4.75 -13.82
C ALA A 73 -9.84 4.97 -12.71
N PRO A 74 -9.08 6.08 -12.74
CA PRO A 74 -8.08 6.37 -11.72
C PRO A 74 -8.75 6.76 -10.40
N LEU A 75 -8.44 6.02 -9.33
CA LEU A 75 -9.03 6.17 -8.01
C LEU A 75 -8.13 6.93 -7.04
N ALA A 76 -6.83 6.68 -7.11
CA ALA A 76 -5.82 7.37 -6.31
C ALA A 76 -4.50 7.43 -7.08
N ALA A 77 -3.75 8.52 -6.92
CA ALA A 77 -2.34 8.61 -7.30
C ALA A 77 -1.48 8.30 -6.06
N VAL A 78 -0.54 7.38 -6.20
CA VAL A 78 0.39 6.96 -5.14
C VAL A 78 1.78 7.40 -5.57
N GLN A 79 2.49 8.16 -4.75
CA GLN A 79 3.80 8.70 -5.06
C GLN A 79 4.78 8.42 -3.94
N LEU A 80 6.00 8.01 -4.30
CA LEU A 80 7.15 8.05 -3.41
C LEU A 80 7.95 9.31 -3.72
N LEU A 81 8.38 10.02 -2.69
CA LEU A 81 9.19 11.22 -2.82
C LEU A 81 10.51 11.08 -2.03
N ASP A 82 11.55 11.77 -2.50
CA ASP A 82 12.81 11.92 -1.78
C ASP A 82 12.70 12.94 -0.63
N ALA A 83 13.83 13.21 0.05
CA ALA A 83 13.88 14.15 1.18
C ALA A 83 13.50 15.58 0.77
N GLU A 84 13.80 15.96 -0.47
CA GLU A 84 13.46 17.26 -1.07
C GLU A 84 12.05 17.29 -1.68
N ARG A 85 11.23 16.24 -1.45
CA ARG A 85 9.87 16.07 -1.98
C ARG A 85 9.78 15.97 -3.51
N ARG A 86 10.85 15.62 -4.19
CA ARG A 86 10.85 15.31 -5.63
C ARG A 86 10.31 13.90 -5.85
N PRO A 87 9.51 13.67 -6.91
CA PRO A 87 8.92 12.36 -7.18
C PRO A 87 9.99 11.35 -7.62
N LEU A 88 10.05 10.23 -6.92
CA LEU A 88 10.89 9.07 -7.26
C LEU A 88 10.12 8.04 -8.11
N ALA A 89 8.85 7.84 -7.78
CA ALA A 89 7.96 6.93 -8.50
C ALA A 89 6.50 7.37 -8.33
N SER A 90 5.64 6.98 -9.28
CA SER A 90 4.22 7.35 -9.29
C SER A 90 3.37 6.26 -9.95
N TRP A 91 2.31 5.84 -9.27
CA TRP A 91 1.34 4.87 -9.77
C TRP A 91 -0.08 5.40 -9.63
N ARG A 92 -1.00 4.74 -10.31
CA ARG A 92 -2.43 4.98 -10.18
C ARG A 92 -3.11 3.71 -9.72
N LEU A 93 -3.80 3.80 -8.58
CA LEU A 93 -4.79 2.80 -8.19
C LEU A 93 -5.99 2.94 -9.13
N ARG A 94 -6.46 1.84 -9.71
CA ARG A 94 -7.50 1.83 -10.75
C ARG A 94 -8.63 0.85 -10.43
N LEU A 95 -9.84 1.23 -10.85
CA LEU A 95 -11.05 0.42 -10.71
C LEU A 95 -10.97 -0.86 -11.57
N GLY A 96 -11.31 -2.00 -10.98
CA GLY A 96 -11.31 -3.31 -11.66
C GLY A 96 -9.93 -3.94 -11.82
N GLU A 97 -8.85 -3.15 -11.84
CA GLU A 97 -7.48 -3.67 -11.89
C GLU A 97 -6.89 -3.90 -10.51
N HIS A 98 -6.98 -2.89 -9.64
CA HIS A 98 -6.26 -2.87 -8.37
C HIS A 98 -7.20 -2.96 -7.16
N THR A 99 -8.43 -2.46 -7.33
CA THR A 99 -9.46 -2.45 -6.30
C THR A 99 -10.84 -2.39 -6.94
N ALA A 100 -11.88 -2.60 -6.13
CA ALA A 100 -13.27 -2.58 -6.57
C ALA A 100 -14.20 -2.15 -5.43
N GLU A 101 -15.50 -2.03 -5.73
CA GLU A 101 -16.54 -1.82 -4.74
C GLU A 101 -16.41 -2.85 -3.60
N TRP A 102 -16.37 -2.37 -2.36
CA TRP A 102 -16.27 -3.24 -1.18
C TRP A 102 -17.41 -4.26 -1.13
N ALA A 103 -18.59 -3.85 -1.59
CA ALA A 103 -19.81 -4.66 -1.60
C ALA A 103 -20.08 -5.33 -2.96
N VAL A 104 -19.04 -5.56 -3.78
CA VAL A 104 -19.17 -6.15 -5.12
C VAL A 104 -19.88 -7.51 -5.15
N ALA A 105 -19.91 -8.24 -4.03
CA ALA A 105 -20.62 -9.52 -3.95
C ALA A 105 -22.15 -9.38 -3.83
N ARG A 106 -22.68 -8.19 -3.50
CA ARG A 106 -24.13 -7.98 -3.42
C ARG A 106 -24.73 -8.04 -4.81
N GLY A 107 -25.87 -8.70 -4.96
CA GLY A 107 -26.52 -8.88 -6.26
C GLY A 107 -26.86 -7.57 -6.98
N ASP A 108 -27.32 -6.55 -6.25
CA ASP A 108 -27.65 -5.23 -6.81
C ASP A 108 -26.43 -4.46 -7.32
N VAL A 109 -25.27 -4.65 -6.70
CA VAL A 109 -23.99 -4.08 -7.14
C VAL A 109 -23.40 -4.90 -8.29
N ALA A 110 -23.32 -6.22 -8.12
CA ALA A 110 -22.73 -7.15 -9.09
C ALA A 110 -23.40 -7.03 -10.47
N ASN A 111 -24.74 -6.95 -10.49
CA ASN A 111 -25.52 -6.83 -11.73
C ASN A 111 -25.34 -5.48 -12.45
N ARG A 112 -24.70 -4.49 -11.81
CA ARG A 112 -24.47 -3.15 -12.36
C ARG A 112 -23.00 -2.86 -12.66
N LEU A 113 -22.10 -3.80 -12.39
CA LEU A 113 -20.69 -3.62 -12.69
C LEU A 113 -20.42 -3.76 -14.19
N SER A 114 -19.72 -2.78 -14.74
CA SER A 114 -19.16 -2.83 -16.10
C SER A 114 -17.77 -3.48 -16.17
N TYR A 115 -17.25 -3.97 -15.04
CA TYR A 115 -15.92 -4.55 -14.92
C TYR A 115 -15.92 -5.82 -14.07
N ARG A 116 -14.93 -6.69 -14.30
CA ARG A 116 -14.64 -7.81 -13.43
C ARG A 116 -13.78 -7.33 -12.25
N PRO A 117 -14.20 -7.50 -10.99
CA PRO A 117 -13.36 -7.12 -9.85
C PRO A 117 -12.11 -8.01 -9.77
N PRO A 118 -10.99 -7.50 -9.24
CA PRO A 118 -9.84 -8.34 -8.95
C PRO A 118 -10.17 -9.35 -7.84
N ALA A 119 -9.35 -10.39 -7.71
CA ALA A 119 -9.53 -11.37 -6.63
C ALA A 119 -9.46 -10.65 -5.27
N PRO A 120 -10.39 -10.92 -4.34
CA PRO A 120 -10.35 -10.31 -3.02
C PRO A 120 -9.13 -10.84 -2.25
N TRP A 121 -8.44 -9.93 -1.58
CA TRP A 121 -7.38 -10.28 -0.63
C TRP A 121 -7.95 -10.75 0.71
N LEU A 122 -9.02 -10.07 1.15
CA LEU A 122 -9.74 -10.40 2.38
C LEU A 122 -11.24 -10.23 2.13
N SER A 123 -12.03 -11.15 2.67
CA SER A 123 -13.48 -11.00 2.76
C SER A 123 -13.88 -11.04 4.23
N THR A 124 -14.67 -10.07 4.67
CA THR A 124 -15.19 -9.98 6.04
C THR A 124 -16.70 -9.79 5.99
N VAL A 125 -17.41 -10.07 7.08
CA VAL A 125 -18.80 -9.62 7.20
C VAL A 125 -18.80 -8.09 7.36
N ALA A 126 -19.73 -7.41 6.69
CA ALA A 126 -19.94 -5.98 6.81
C ALA A 126 -20.32 -5.61 8.24
N PRO A 127 -20.06 -4.37 8.71
CA PRO A 127 -20.39 -3.97 10.08
C PRO A 127 -21.87 -4.13 10.46
N ASP A 128 -22.76 -4.03 9.48
CA ASP A 128 -24.21 -4.22 9.64
C ASP A 128 -24.64 -5.69 9.64
N GLY A 129 -23.71 -6.63 9.43
CA GLY A 129 -23.98 -8.07 9.37
C GLY A 129 -24.66 -8.55 8.09
N SER A 130 -25.01 -7.66 7.16
CA SER A 130 -25.98 -7.98 6.10
C SER A 130 -25.35 -8.53 4.81
N HIS A 131 -24.04 -8.32 4.62
CA HIS A 131 -23.33 -8.78 3.43
C HIS A 131 -21.82 -8.91 3.67
N PHE A 132 -21.10 -9.48 2.69
CA PHE A 132 -19.64 -9.55 2.73
C PHE A 132 -19.02 -8.27 2.19
N ALA A 133 -18.12 -7.69 2.99
CA ALA A 133 -17.18 -6.65 2.59
C ALA A 133 -15.91 -7.28 2.03
N ARG A 134 -15.40 -6.76 0.92
CA ARG A 134 -14.16 -7.19 0.29
C ARG A 134 -13.10 -6.10 0.35
N ARG A 135 -11.87 -6.53 0.60
CA ARG A 135 -10.66 -5.73 0.44
C ARG A 135 -9.82 -6.34 -0.67
N PHE A 136 -9.14 -5.47 -1.40
CA PHE A 136 -8.30 -5.82 -2.54
C PHE A 136 -6.87 -5.38 -2.26
N ARG A 137 -5.91 -6.15 -2.78
CA ARG A 137 -4.49 -5.90 -2.58
C ARG A 137 -3.83 -5.60 -3.92
N ALA A 138 -3.34 -4.39 -4.05
CA ALA A 138 -2.58 -3.92 -5.20
C ALA A 138 -1.08 -4.01 -4.90
N ARG A 139 -0.27 -4.37 -5.89
CA ARG A 139 1.20 -4.38 -5.81
C ARG A 139 1.78 -3.54 -6.95
N PHE A 140 2.73 -2.68 -6.61
CA PHE A 140 3.44 -1.83 -7.55
C PHE A 140 4.95 -2.03 -7.37
N ASP A 141 5.62 -2.48 -8.42
CA ASP A 141 7.07 -2.72 -8.44
C ASP A 141 7.81 -1.53 -9.07
N LEU A 142 8.96 -1.14 -8.51
CA LEU A 142 9.80 -0.04 -9.01
C LEU A 142 10.85 -0.48 -10.05
N GLY A 143 11.08 -1.79 -10.19
CA GLY A 143 12.16 -2.34 -11.01
C GLY A 143 13.55 -2.26 -10.36
N SER A 144 13.82 -1.22 -9.56
CA SER A 144 15.00 -1.08 -8.71
C SER A 144 14.65 -0.41 -7.37
N PRO A 145 15.29 -0.80 -6.25
CA PRO A 145 15.06 -0.14 -4.97
C PRO A 145 15.46 1.35 -4.99
N VAL A 146 14.66 2.20 -4.34
CA VAL A 146 14.92 3.64 -4.18
C VAL A 146 14.89 4.06 -2.71
N ALA A 147 15.70 5.05 -2.32
CA ALA A 147 15.64 5.65 -1.00
C ALA A 147 14.51 6.70 -0.93
N ALA A 148 13.38 6.34 -0.31
CA ALA A 148 12.22 7.21 -0.19
C ALA A 148 12.16 7.86 1.20
N ALA A 149 11.78 9.14 1.24
CA ALA A 149 11.56 9.88 2.49
C ALA A 149 10.07 10.18 2.75
N TRP A 150 9.23 10.10 1.71
CA TRP A 150 7.79 10.31 1.84
C TRP A 150 7.00 9.34 0.98
N VAL A 151 5.80 9.00 1.46
CA VAL A 151 4.74 8.41 0.65
C VAL A 151 3.54 9.34 0.65
N VAL A 152 2.94 9.54 -0.52
CA VAL A 152 1.79 10.42 -0.72
C VAL A 152 0.73 9.68 -1.51
N VAL A 153 -0.52 9.70 -1.03
CA VAL A 153 -1.68 9.17 -1.74
C VAL A 153 -2.71 10.28 -1.93
N ARG A 154 -3.15 10.50 -3.16
CA ARG A 154 -4.07 11.59 -3.53
C ARG A 154 -5.24 11.09 -4.36
N ARG A 155 -6.43 11.50 -3.96
CA ARG A 155 -7.68 11.31 -4.70
C ARG A 155 -7.74 12.29 -5.89
N PRO A 156 -8.00 11.84 -7.13
CA PRO A 156 -8.22 12.72 -8.26
C PRO A 156 -9.41 13.66 -8.05
N ARG A 157 -9.32 14.87 -8.60
CA ARG A 157 -10.40 15.87 -8.47
C ARG A 157 -11.68 15.47 -9.19
N ARG A 158 -11.56 14.69 -10.27
CA ARG A 158 -12.67 14.30 -11.16
C ARG A 158 -13.55 13.16 -10.62
N LEU A 159 -13.19 12.53 -9.50
CA LEU A 159 -14.04 11.48 -8.92
C LEU A 159 -15.32 12.07 -8.32
N PRO A 160 -16.50 11.45 -8.54
CA PRO A 160 -17.76 11.85 -7.94
C PRO A 160 -17.62 12.06 -6.44
N PRO A 161 -18.18 13.13 -5.83
CA PRO A 161 -17.92 13.47 -4.42
C PRO A 161 -18.21 12.34 -3.42
N ALA A 162 -19.21 11.52 -3.69
CA ALA A 162 -19.59 10.37 -2.87
C ALA A 162 -18.60 9.19 -2.96
N THR A 163 -17.77 9.11 -3.99
CA THR A 163 -16.80 8.02 -4.13
C THR A 163 -15.66 8.18 -3.13
N GLU A 164 -15.46 7.15 -2.31
CA GLU A 164 -14.42 7.09 -1.28
C GLU A 164 -13.48 5.90 -1.50
N VAL A 165 -12.18 6.17 -1.54
CA VAL A 165 -11.15 5.13 -1.54
C VAL A 165 -10.69 4.92 -0.10
N VAL A 166 -10.91 3.73 0.45
CA VAL A 166 -10.48 3.38 1.81
C VAL A 166 -9.16 2.62 1.74
N LEU A 167 -8.13 3.14 2.38
CA LEU A 167 -6.82 2.50 2.50
C LEU A 167 -6.70 1.89 3.90
N TYR A 168 -6.66 0.57 3.97
CA TYR A 168 -6.54 -0.16 5.24
C TYR A 168 -5.08 -0.38 5.62
N ARG A 169 -4.24 -0.64 4.62
CA ARG A 169 -2.81 -0.90 4.82
C ARG A 169 -2.02 -0.42 3.61
N LEU A 170 -0.83 0.08 3.88
CA LEU A 170 0.20 0.37 2.90
C LEU A 170 1.47 -0.31 3.40
N GLU A 171 2.16 -1.04 2.55
CA GLU A 171 3.42 -1.69 2.89
C GLU A 171 4.48 -1.22 1.90
N LEU A 172 5.65 -0.84 2.42
CA LEU A 172 6.83 -0.54 1.64
C LEU A 172 7.79 -1.72 1.82
N ARG A 173 8.25 -2.32 0.74
CA ARG A 173 9.18 -3.46 0.79
C ARG A 173 10.45 -3.09 0.04
N PRO A 174 11.63 -3.48 0.54
CA PRO A 174 12.94 -3.15 -0.03
C PRO A 174 13.25 -4.00 -1.26
#